data_AF-A0A0C9VBC7-F1
#
_entry.id   AF-A0A0C9VBC7-F1
#
_cell.length_a   1.000
_cell.length_b   1.000
_cell.length_c   1.000
_cell.angle_alpha   90.00
_cell.angle_beta   90.00
_cell.angle_gamma   90.00
#
_symmetry.space_group_name_H-M   'P 1'
#
loop_
_entity.id
_entity.type
_entity.pdbx_description
1 polymer ?
#
loop_
_entity_poly.entity_id
_entity_poly.type
_entity_poly.pdbx_seq_one_letter_code
_entity_poly.pdbx_strand_id
1 'polypeptide(L)'
;VASLTFLMWDSMLTFSDEVERIWPIPWKSKTKWVYLYLRYVNIASHVSFTIAIPYLTSGHAPELTCKMWLTAILMNVQLSDVSLQLILAFRVYALFNRSRHIASLLCLLFCCRLFVLWSNTAHAIPSASFGTMCVMLSVPKESMTYGAVVPITQSTMLGLICFKAFFVMHSGRGRTPLVSLVLRQGVAVYCVMLGADPTAMRLSVSGSLLLSPQDSSLSL
;
A
#
# COMPACT_ATOMS: atom_id res chain seq x y z
N VAL A 1 3.97 15.69 7.34
CA VAL A 1 3.37 16.20 8.59
C VAL A 1 1.85 16.00 8.63
N ALA A 2 1.06 16.55 7.69
CA ALA A 2 -0.41 16.41 7.71
C ALA A 2 -0.93 14.96 7.80
N SER A 3 -0.35 14.00 7.06
CA SER A 3 -0.78 12.59 7.14
C SER A 3 -0.56 11.99 8.52
N LEU A 4 0.56 12.32 9.18
CA LEU A 4 0.87 11.85 10.52
C LEU A 4 -0.13 12.40 11.54
N THR A 5 -0.48 13.68 11.43
CA THR A 5 -1.47 14.31 12.31
C THR A 5 -2.84 13.66 12.16
N PHE A 6 -3.28 13.41 10.92
CA PHE A 6 -4.53 12.70 10.66
C PHE A 6 -4.52 11.27 11.23
N LEU A 7 -3.41 10.55 11.06
CA LEU A 7 -3.28 9.17 11.51
C LEU A 7 -3.22 9.06 13.05
N MET A 8 -2.54 10.01 13.70
CA MET A 8 -2.56 10.16 15.16
C MET A 8 -3.94 10.54 15.67
N TRP A 9 -4.62 11.48 15.01
CA TRP A 9 -5.98 11.91 15.38
C TRP A 9 -6.98 10.76 15.31
N ASP A 10 -7.00 10.01 14.21
CA ASP A 10 -7.84 8.82 14.04
C ASP A 10 -7.51 7.75 15.11
N SER A 11 -6.23 7.62 15.44
CA SER A 11 -5.78 6.74 16.51
C SER A 11 -6.25 7.21 17.90
N MET A 12 -6.27 8.51 18.18
CA MET A 12 -6.77 8.99 19.48
C MET A 12 -8.27 8.73 19.61
N LEU A 13 -9.04 8.97 18.54
CA LEU A 13 -10.48 8.75 18.53
C LEU A 13 -10.87 7.29 18.76
N THR A 14 -10.14 6.36 18.14
CA THR A 14 -10.43 4.92 18.24
C THR A 14 -9.81 4.24 19.46
N PHE A 15 -9.00 4.94 20.25
CA PHE A 15 -8.30 4.38 21.41
C PHE A 15 -9.26 3.94 22.53
N SER A 16 -10.31 4.74 22.82
CA SER A 16 -11.28 4.41 23.87
C SER A 16 -11.99 3.08 23.59
N ASP A 17 -12.47 2.90 22.36
CA ASP A 17 -13.11 1.66 21.91
C ASP A 17 -12.13 0.49 21.83
N GLU A 18 -10.85 0.74 21.53
CA GLU A 18 -9.80 -0.29 21.46
C GLU A 18 -9.48 -0.87 22.84
N VAL A 19 -9.33 -0.01 23.86
CA VAL A 19 -9.05 -0.46 25.23
C VAL A 19 -10.19 -1.33 25.74
N GLU A 20 -11.44 -0.98 25.43
CA GLU A 20 -12.58 -1.75 25.90
C GLU A 20 -12.80 -3.06 25.12
N ARG A 21 -12.52 -3.09 23.81
CA ARG A 21 -12.87 -4.24 22.95
C ARG A 21 -11.70 -5.14 22.58
N ILE A 22 -10.48 -4.61 22.47
CA ILE A 22 -9.31 -5.33 21.91
C ILE A 22 -8.33 -5.77 23.00
N TRP A 23 -8.15 -4.96 24.03
CA TRP A 23 -7.27 -5.31 25.15
C TRP A 23 -7.70 -6.55 25.93
N PRO A 24 -9.00 -6.80 26.22
CA PRO A 24 -9.42 -8.01 26.93
C PRO A 24 -9.33 -9.28 26.07
N ILE A 25 -9.09 -9.17 24.77
CA ILE A 25 -8.92 -10.34 23.90
C ILE A 25 -7.64 -11.08 24.31
N PRO A 26 -7.69 -12.42 24.50
CA PRO A 26 -6.53 -13.20 24.91
C PRO A 26 -5.40 -13.11 23.87
N TRP A 27 -4.16 -13.07 24.35
CA TRP A 27 -2.92 -12.95 23.55
C TRP A 27 -2.71 -14.06 22.51
N LYS A 28 -3.47 -15.16 22.60
CA LYS A 28 -3.49 -16.25 21.62
C LYS A 28 -4.25 -15.91 20.33
N SER A 29 -5.03 -14.83 20.29
CA SER A 29 -5.82 -14.46 19.11
C SER A 29 -4.97 -13.79 18.03
N LYS A 30 -4.93 -14.39 16.82
CA LYS A 30 -4.20 -13.85 15.67
C LYS A 30 -4.73 -12.48 15.22
N THR A 31 -6.02 -12.23 15.37
CA THR A 31 -6.66 -10.96 14.97
C THR A 31 -6.14 -9.78 15.78
N LYS A 32 -5.80 -10.00 17.06
CA LYS A 32 -5.22 -8.97 17.93
C LYS A 32 -3.86 -8.51 17.40
N TRP A 33 -2.99 -9.47 17.06
CA TRP A 33 -1.67 -9.18 16.50
C TRP A 33 -1.73 -8.47 15.15
N VAL A 34 -2.60 -8.91 14.24
CA VAL A 34 -2.77 -8.25 12.93
C VAL A 34 -3.24 -6.81 13.09
N TYR A 35 -4.19 -6.56 14.02
CA TYR A 35 -4.69 -5.22 14.28
C TYR A 35 -3.62 -4.30 14.89
N LEU A 36 -2.93 -4.77 15.93
CA LEU A 36 -1.85 -4.02 16.57
C LEU A 36 -0.70 -3.76 15.59
N TYR A 37 -0.33 -4.77 14.80
CA TYR A 37 0.70 -4.65 13.79
C TYR A 37 0.36 -3.53 12.79
N LEU A 38 -0.82 -3.58 12.19
CA LEU A 38 -1.25 -2.58 11.22
C LEU A 38 -1.26 -1.16 11.78
N ARG A 39 -1.69 -0.98 13.03
CA ARG A 39 -1.82 0.36 13.61
C ARG A 39 -0.49 0.93 14.08
N TYR A 40 0.21 0.20 14.93
CA TYR A 40 1.42 0.71 15.57
C TYR A 40 2.61 0.73 14.62
N VAL A 41 2.71 -0.22 13.68
CA VAL A 41 3.82 -0.23 12.71
C VAL A 41 3.67 0.87 11.66
N ASN A 42 2.44 1.18 11.21
CA ASN A 42 2.22 2.32 10.31
C ASN A 42 2.51 3.66 11.01
N ILE A 43 2.12 3.82 12.29
CA ILE A 43 2.46 5.04 13.04
C ILE A 43 3.98 5.15 13.19
N ALA A 44 4.64 4.09 13.65
CA ALA A 44 6.08 4.08 13.86
C ALA A 44 6.86 4.34 12.56
N SER A 45 6.40 3.79 11.44
CA SER A 45 7.00 4.03 10.13
C SER A 45 6.81 5.47 9.68
N HIS A 46 5.61 6.03 9.76
CA HIS A 46 5.35 7.44 9.42
C HIS A 46 6.12 8.43 10.28
N VAL A 47 6.30 8.15 11.57
CA VAL A 47 7.17 8.95 12.46
C VAL A 47 8.62 8.86 12.00
N SER A 48 9.11 7.65 11.74
CA SER A 48 10.48 7.42 11.25
C SER A 48 10.73 8.13 9.91
N PHE A 49 9.76 8.09 8.99
CA PHE A 49 9.76 8.84 7.73
C PHE A 49 9.89 10.33 7.95
N THR A 50 9.08 10.90 8.85
CA THR A 50 9.10 12.34 9.11
C THR A 50 10.43 12.81 9.71
N ILE A 51 11.05 11.99 10.56
CA ILE A 51 12.32 12.31 11.20
C ILE A 51 13.49 12.16 10.25
N ALA A 52 13.53 11.12 9.41
CA ALA A 52 14.70 10.82 8.59
C ALA A 52 14.79 11.65 7.30
N ILE A 53 13.66 12.12 6.75
CA ILE A 53 13.64 12.99 5.55
C ILE A 53 14.64 14.15 5.64
N PRO A 54 14.65 15.00 6.70
CA PRO A 54 15.59 16.13 6.79
C PRO A 54 17.06 15.68 6.82
N TYR A 55 17.38 14.54 7.44
CA TYR A 55 18.74 14.00 7.46
C TYR A 55 19.18 13.51 6.07
N LEU A 56 18.28 12.89 5.31
CA LEU A 56 18.55 12.37 3.98
C LEU A 56 18.67 13.48 2.93
N THR A 57 17.96 14.59 3.12
CA THR A 57 18.05 15.78 2.25
C THR A 57 19.23 16.69 2.58
N SER A 58 20.01 16.39 3.62
CA SER A 58 21.17 17.20 4.03
C SER A 58 22.42 17.02 3.15
N GLY A 59 22.31 16.29 2.03
CA GLY A 59 23.32 16.18 0.97
C GLY A 59 24.55 15.31 1.28
N HIS A 60 24.63 14.71 2.48
CA HIS A 60 25.79 13.93 2.95
C HIS A 60 25.50 12.42 3.12
N ALA A 61 24.34 11.95 2.66
CA ALA A 61 23.97 10.55 2.83
C ALA A 61 24.66 9.67 1.77
N PRO A 62 25.33 8.57 2.17
CA PRO A 62 25.88 7.63 1.20
C PRO A 62 24.75 6.92 0.45
N GLU A 63 25.02 6.53 -0.80
CA GLU A 63 24.06 5.88 -1.69
C GLU A 63 23.42 4.63 -1.07
N LEU A 64 24.19 3.88 -0.28
CA LEU A 64 23.70 2.72 0.46
C LEU A 64 22.59 3.09 1.46
N THR A 65 22.70 4.22 2.14
CA THR A 65 21.68 4.70 3.07
C THR A 65 20.41 5.12 2.33
N CYS A 66 20.53 5.78 1.17
CA CYS A 66 19.37 6.09 0.33
C CYS A 66 18.68 4.81 -0.19
N LYS A 67 19.45 3.79 -0.57
CA LYS A 67 18.93 2.48 -0.99
C LYS A 67 18.16 1.79 0.14
N MET A 68 18.79 1.64 1.30
CA MET A 68 18.15 1.04 2.48
C MET A 68 16.89 1.79 2.88
N TRP A 69 16.92 3.12 2.83
CA TRP A 69 15.78 3.98 3.10
C TRP A 69 14.60 3.70 2.16
N LEU A 70 14.87 3.72 0.86
CA LEU A 70 13.84 3.46 -0.14
C LEU A 70 13.29 2.04 0.00
N THR A 71 14.14 1.03 0.20
CA THR A 71 13.70 -0.33 0.45
C THR A 71 12.80 -0.41 1.68
N ALA A 72 13.13 0.30 2.77
CA ALA A 72 12.30 0.35 3.97
C ALA A 72 10.92 0.97 3.70
N ILE A 73 10.85 2.06 2.92
CA ILE A 73 9.58 2.67 2.50
C ILE A 73 8.74 1.65 1.70
N LEU A 74 9.33 1.07 0.66
CA LEU A 74 8.63 0.13 -0.22
C LEU A 74 8.12 -1.09 0.55
N MET A 75 8.95 -1.65 1.43
CA MET A 75 8.56 -2.78 2.27
C MET A 75 7.43 -2.42 3.24
N ASN A 76 7.46 -1.22 3.82
CA ASN A 76 6.40 -0.79 4.73
C ASN A 76 5.05 -0.65 4.00
N VAL A 77 5.05 -0.02 2.83
CA VAL A 77 3.85 0.14 1.99
C VAL A 77 3.32 -1.23 1.56
N GLN A 78 4.19 -2.13 1.09
CA GLN A 78 3.80 -3.48 0.68
C GLN A 78 3.18 -4.27 1.83
N LEU A 79 3.78 -4.20 3.02
CA LEU A 79 3.32 -4.97 4.16
C LEU A 79 1.98 -4.46 4.70
N SER A 80 1.76 -3.15 4.65
CA SER A 80 0.46 -2.54 4.96
C SER A 80 -0.60 -2.94 3.95
N ASP A 81 -0.31 -2.89 2.66
CA ASP A 81 -1.24 -3.32 1.60
C ASP A 81 -1.59 -4.81 1.71
N VAL A 82 -0.61 -5.68 1.89
CA VAL A 82 -0.80 -7.12 2.12
C VAL A 82 -1.71 -7.37 3.33
N SER A 83 -1.48 -6.65 4.42
CA SER A 83 -2.27 -6.79 5.65
C SER A 83 -3.72 -6.36 5.44
N LEU A 84 -3.96 -5.28 4.69
CA LEU A 84 -5.31 -4.85 4.32
C LEU A 84 -6.03 -5.90 3.45
N GLN A 85 -5.32 -6.45 2.46
CA GLN A 85 -5.86 -7.50 1.60
C GLN A 85 -6.19 -8.77 2.38
N LEU A 86 -5.35 -9.18 3.33
CA LEU A 86 -5.61 -10.33 4.19
C LEU A 86 -6.86 -10.13 5.05
N ILE A 87 -7.05 -8.94 5.63
CA ILE A 87 -8.27 -8.62 6.40
C ILE A 87 -9.50 -8.70 5.51
N LEU A 88 -9.43 -8.09 4.32
CA LEU A 88 -10.53 -8.09 3.37
C LEU A 88 -10.87 -9.52 2.93
N ALA A 89 -9.87 -10.30 2.54
CA ALA A 89 -10.02 -11.70 2.15
C ALA A 89 -10.59 -12.56 3.29
N PHE A 90 -10.14 -12.37 4.52
CA PHE A 90 -10.64 -13.09 5.70
C PHE A 90 -12.13 -12.79 5.95
N ARG A 91 -12.53 -11.51 5.88
CA ARG A 91 -13.93 -11.10 6.04
C ARG A 91 -14.82 -11.70 4.94
N VAL A 92 -14.34 -11.70 3.70
CA VAL A 92 -15.04 -12.30 2.56
C VAL A 92 -15.16 -13.82 2.73
N TYR A 93 -14.09 -14.49 3.15
CA TYR A 93 -14.09 -15.92 3.42
C TYR A 93 -15.10 -16.32 4.51
N ALA A 94 -15.17 -15.54 5.60
CA ALA A 94 -16.17 -15.71 6.64
C ALA A 94 -17.61 -15.54 6.09
N LEU A 95 -17.84 -14.54 5.24
CA LEU A 95 -19.12 -14.30 4.58
C LEU A 95 -19.52 -15.41 3.60
N PHE A 96 -18.55 -16.12 3.04
CA PHE A 96 -18.77 -17.23 2.09
C PHE A 96 -19.04 -18.58 2.75
N ASN A 97 -19.43 -18.60 4.02
CA ASN A 97 -19.68 -19.81 4.78
C ASN A 97 -18.53 -20.84 4.61
N ARG A 98 -17.29 -20.35 4.61
CA ARG A 98 -16.06 -21.15 4.41
C ARG A 98 -15.97 -21.97 3.11
N SER A 99 -16.64 -21.59 2.03
CA SER A 99 -16.51 -22.30 0.73
C SER A 99 -15.04 -22.35 0.26
N ARG A 100 -14.51 -23.57 0.07
CA ARG A 100 -13.10 -23.82 -0.27
C ARG A 100 -12.70 -23.29 -1.65
N HIS A 101 -13.62 -23.28 -2.62
CA HIS A 101 -13.35 -22.77 -3.97
C HIS A 101 -12.92 -21.30 -3.96
N ILE A 102 -13.48 -20.53 -3.04
CA ILE A 102 -13.34 -19.08 -3.03
C ILE A 102 -12.16 -18.67 -2.18
N ALA A 103 -11.88 -19.44 -1.12
CA ALA A 103 -10.59 -19.39 -0.47
C ALA A 103 -9.45 -19.69 -1.46
N SER A 104 -9.60 -20.70 -2.31
CA SER A 104 -8.61 -21.05 -3.33
C SER A 104 -8.39 -19.90 -4.33
N LEU A 105 -9.47 -19.33 -4.87
CA LEU A 105 -9.39 -18.21 -5.82
C LEU A 105 -8.76 -16.95 -5.18
N LEU A 106 -9.14 -16.61 -3.95
CA LEU A 106 -8.54 -15.50 -3.21
C LEU A 106 -7.06 -15.74 -2.91
N CYS A 107 -6.71 -16.97 -2.50
CA CYS A 107 -5.33 -17.36 -2.25
C CYS A 107 -4.48 -17.26 -3.52
N LEU A 108 -5.00 -17.76 -4.65
CA LEU A 108 -4.31 -17.70 -5.93
C LEU A 108 -4.06 -16.26 -6.37
N LEU A 109 -5.08 -15.38 -6.28
CA LEU A 109 -4.93 -13.96 -6.59
C LEU A 109 -3.89 -13.28 -5.68
N PHE A 110 -3.92 -13.59 -4.38
CA PHE A 110 -2.96 -13.08 -3.41
C PHE A 110 -1.53 -13.54 -3.73
N CYS A 111 -1.33 -14.82 -4.03
CA CYS A 111 -0.03 -15.36 -4.43
C CYS A 111 0.49 -14.73 -5.73
N CYS A 112 -0.37 -14.57 -6.75
CA CYS A 112 0.00 -13.90 -7.98
C CYS A 112 0.47 -12.46 -7.73
N ARG A 113 -0.20 -11.75 -6.82
CA ARG A 113 0.19 -10.38 -6.45
C ARG A 113 1.51 -10.32 -5.73
N LEU A 114 1.72 -11.18 -4.74
CA LEU A 114 3.01 -11.28 -4.06
C LEU A 114 4.11 -11.53 -5.09
N PHE A 115 3.91 -12.48 -6.00
CA PHE A 115 4.90 -12.78 -7.04
C PHE A 115 5.25 -11.54 -7.90
N VAL A 116 4.25 -10.77 -8.34
CA VAL A 116 4.47 -9.54 -9.11
C VAL A 116 5.22 -8.48 -8.29
N LEU A 117 4.84 -8.26 -7.03
CA LEU A 117 5.47 -7.29 -6.13
C LEU A 117 6.94 -7.64 -5.84
N TRP A 118 7.21 -8.92 -5.53
CA TRP A 118 8.55 -9.43 -5.29
C TRP A 118 9.42 -9.29 -6.54
N SER A 119 8.89 -9.66 -7.70
CA SER A 119 9.59 -9.55 -8.98
C SER A 119 9.93 -8.08 -9.31
N ASN A 120 8.97 -7.17 -9.12
CA ASN A 120 9.19 -5.73 -9.31
C ASN A 120 10.30 -5.23 -8.37
N THR A 121 10.19 -5.50 -7.07
CA THR A 121 11.15 -5.03 -6.07
C THR A 121 12.56 -5.55 -6.36
N ALA A 122 12.69 -6.82 -6.76
CA ALA A 122 13.96 -7.43 -7.13
C ALA A 122 14.62 -6.78 -8.35
N HIS A 123 13.82 -6.26 -9.31
CA HIS A 123 14.34 -5.57 -10.50
C HIS A 123 14.53 -4.06 -10.29
N ALA A 124 13.67 -3.42 -9.49
CA ALA A 124 13.67 -1.98 -9.27
C ALA A 124 14.81 -1.52 -8.34
N ILE A 125 15.16 -2.30 -7.31
CA ILE A 125 16.25 -1.95 -6.38
C ILE A 125 17.62 -1.86 -7.08
N PRO A 126 18.08 -2.84 -7.88
CA PRO A 126 19.42 -2.78 -8.49
C PRO A 126 19.53 -1.74 -9.61
N SER A 127 18.42 -1.38 -10.25
CA SER A 127 18.37 -0.40 -11.34
C SER A 127 18.14 1.04 -10.88
N ALA A 128 17.96 1.26 -9.57
CA ALA A 128 17.78 2.56 -8.97
C ALA A 128 19.10 3.34 -8.87
N SER A 129 19.19 4.46 -9.57
CA SER A 129 20.26 5.45 -9.39
C SER A 129 19.78 6.61 -8.51
N PHE A 130 20.58 6.94 -7.49
CA PHE A 130 20.25 7.98 -6.50
C PHE A 130 21.12 9.21 -6.71
N GLY A 131 20.50 10.39 -6.69
CA GLY A 131 21.23 11.65 -6.67
C GLY A 131 21.72 12.03 -5.28
N THR A 132 22.46 13.14 -5.20
CA THR A 132 23.05 13.71 -3.97
C THR A 132 22.03 13.99 -2.85
N MET A 133 20.74 14.12 -3.20
CA MET A 133 19.64 14.39 -2.26
C MET A 133 18.76 13.16 -1.95
N CYS A 134 19.28 11.93 -2.07
CA CYS A 134 18.49 10.69 -1.95
C CYS A 134 17.17 10.69 -2.76
N VAL A 135 17.15 11.43 -3.88
CA VAL A 135 16.02 11.45 -4.82
C VAL A 135 16.32 10.47 -5.95
N MET A 136 15.31 9.66 -6.31
CA MET A 136 15.33 8.81 -7.49
C MET A 136 15.49 9.67 -8.76
N LEU A 137 16.66 9.62 -9.39
CA LEU A 137 16.95 10.40 -10.60
C LEU A 137 16.37 9.75 -11.86
N SER A 138 16.28 8.43 -11.88
CA SER A 138 15.79 7.68 -13.03
C SER A 138 14.95 6.49 -12.57
N VAL A 139 13.64 6.56 -12.81
CA VAL A 139 12.77 5.37 -12.71
C VAL A 139 12.89 4.62 -14.03
N PRO A 140 13.38 3.35 -14.04
CA PRO A 140 13.43 2.57 -15.26
C PRO A 140 12.02 2.46 -15.85
N LYS A 141 11.89 2.58 -17.18
CA LYS A 141 10.59 2.43 -17.88
C LYS A 141 9.91 1.10 -17.53
N GLU A 142 10.70 0.06 -17.31
CA GLU A 142 10.24 -1.26 -16.84
C GLU A 142 9.50 -1.17 -15.50
N SER A 143 10.02 -0.40 -14.53
CA SER A 143 9.37 -0.19 -13.23
C SER A 143 8.04 0.54 -13.36
N MET A 144 7.87 1.36 -14.40
CA MET A 144 6.61 2.06 -14.68
C MET A 144 5.54 1.10 -15.19
N THR A 145 5.91 0.10 -16.00
CA THR A 145 5.02 -0.98 -16.46
C THR A 145 4.54 -1.82 -15.27
N TYR A 146 5.44 -2.22 -14.38
CA TYR A 146 5.05 -2.95 -13.17
C TYR A 146 4.21 -2.10 -12.21
N GLY A 147 4.45 -0.79 -12.16
CA GLY A 147 3.64 0.17 -11.40
C GLY A 147 2.18 0.18 -11.82
N ALA A 148 1.86 -0.05 -13.09
CA ALA A 148 0.48 -0.16 -13.59
C ALA A 148 -0.17 -1.52 -13.31
N VAL A 149 0.60 -2.61 -13.22
CA VAL A 149 0.06 -3.96 -12.95
C VAL A 149 -0.50 -4.08 -11.52
N VAL A 150 0.10 -3.38 -10.55
CA VAL A 150 -0.34 -3.39 -9.16
C VAL A 150 -1.76 -2.84 -8.97
N PRO A 151 -2.12 -1.64 -9.44
CA PRO A 151 -3.49 -1.13 -9.32
C PRO A 151 -4.46 -1.98 -10.14
N ILE A 152 -4.09 -2.49 -11.33
CA ILE A 152 -4.95 -3.39 -12.14
C ILE A 152 -5.31 -4.66 -11.37
N THR A 153 -4.32 -5.29 -10.73
CA THR A 153 -4.59 -6.47 -9.88
C THR A 153 -5.37 -6.10 -8.61
N GLN A 154 -5.30 -4.84 -8.15
CA GLN A 154 -6.14 -4.35 -7.04
C GLN A 154 -7.58 -4.23 -7.51
N SER A 155 -7.78 -3.72 -8.72
CA SER A 155 -9.08 -3.55 -9.37
C SER A 155 -9.81 -4.86 -9.50
N THR A 156 -9.12 -5.90 -9.96
CA THR A 156 -9.74 -7.21 -10.20
C THR A 156 -10.17 -7.82 -8.88
N MET A 157 -9.32 -7.75 -7.85
CA MET A 157 -9.65 -8.29 -6.54
C MET A 157 -10.80 -7.51 -5.87
N LEU A 158 -10.75 -6.17 -5.87
CA LEU A 158 -11.86 -5.34 -5.39
C LEU A 158 -13.14 -5.57 -6.19
N GLY A 159 -13.05 -5.67 -7.51
CA GLY A 159 -14.16 -5.91 -8.42
C GLY A 159 -14.86 -7.23 -8.14
N LEU A 160 -14.10 -8.32 -7.95
CA LEU A 160 -14.64 -9.64 -7.56
C LEU A 160 -15.38 -9.58 -6.21
N ILE A 161 -14.83 -8.82 -5.26
CA ILE A 161 -15.42 -8.65 -3.92
C ILE A 161 -16.70 -7.79 -4.00
N CYS A 162 -16.67 -6.69 -4.76
CA CYS A 162 -17.82 -5.82 -5.05
C CYS A 162 -18.94 -6.59 -5.73
N PHE A 163 -18.62 -7.28 -6.82
CA PHE A 163 -19.58 -8.03 -7.64
C PHE A 163 -20.34 -9.04 -6.79
N LYS A 164 -19.62 -9.80 -5.96
CA LYS A 164 -20.26 -10.80 -5.13
C LYS A 164 -21.02 -10.19 -3.95
N ALA A 165 -20.51 -9.11 -3.35
CA ALA A 165 -21.24 -8.41 -2.31
C ALA A 165 -22.57 -7.83 -2.83
N PHE A 166 -22.55 -7.32 -4.07
CA PHE A 166 -23.74 -6.89 -4.78
C PHE A 166 -24.71 -8.04 -5.02
N PHE A 167 -24.23 -9.19 -5.50
CA PHE A 167 -25.08 -10.38 -5.74
C PHE A 167 -25.74 -10.88 -4.44
N VAL A 168 -25.00 -10.95 -3.32
CA VAL A 168 -25.55 -11.35 -2.02
C VAL A 168 -26.62 -10.39 -1.53
N MET A 169 -26.38 -9.08 -1.71
CA MET A 169 -27.33 -8.04 -1.34
C MET A 169 -28.60 -8.11 -2.20
N HIS A 170 -28.46 -8.41 -3.50
CA HIS A 170 -29.57 -8.54 -4.43
C HIS A 170 -30.39 -9.82 -4.20
N SER A 171 -29.78 -10.94 -3.82
CA SER A 171 -30.49 -12.20 -3.50
C SER A 171 -31.22 -12.19 -2.16
N GLY A 172 -31.33 -11.05 -1.47
CA GLY A 172 -32.10 -10.91 -0.21
C GLY A 172 -31.55 -11.69 0.99
N ARG A 173 -30.39 -12.35 0.85
CA ARG A 173 -29.82 -13.26 1.85
C ARG A 173 -28.75 -12.55 2.68
N GLY A 174 -29.22 -11.74 3.63
CA GLY A 174 -28.42 -11.23 4.75
C GLY A 174 -27.74 -9.88 4.53
N ARG A 175 -28.28 -8.84 5.19
CA ARG A 175 -27.63 -7.53 5.35
C ARG A 175 -26.45 -7.71 6.30
N THR A 176 -25.23 -7.77 5.78
CA THR A 176 -24.03 -7.60 6.62
C THR A 176 -23.56 -6.14 6.49
N PRO A 177 -24.01 -5.23 7.38
CA PRO A 177 -23.67 -3.81 7.30
C PRO A 177 -22.15 -3.56 7.29
N LEU A 178 -21.38 -4.47 7.89
CA LEU A 178 -19.93 -4.44 7.91
C LEU A 178 -19.28 -4.52 6.51
N VAL A 179 -19.89 -5.27 5.58
CA VAL A 179 -19.34 -5.51 4.23
C VAL A 179 -19.58 -4.29 3.35
N SER A 180 -20.79 -3.72 3.43
CA SER A 180 -21.15 -2.47 2.76
C SER A 180 -20.26 -1.30 3.21
N LEU A 181 -19.96 -1.21 4.51
CA LEU A 181 -19.12 -0.14 5.06
C LEU A 181 -17.68 -0.21 4.54
N VAL A 182 -17.08 -1.41 4.55
CA VAL A 182 -15.71 -1.64 4.04
C VAL A 182 -15.66 -1.42 2.53
N LEU A 183 -16.66 -1.88 1.78
CA LEU A 183 -16.75 -1.67 0.34
C LEU A 183 -16.85 -0.19 0.00
N ARG A 184 -17.70 0.56 0.71
CA ARG A 184 -17.85 2.00 0.48
C ARG A 184 -16.54 2.75 0.75
N GLN A 185 -15.84 2.41 1.83
CA GLN A 185 -14.55 3.02 2.16
C GLN A 185 -13.46 2.60 1.16
N GLY A 186 -13.38 1.32 0.83
CA GLY A 186 -12.38 0.77 -0.09
C GLY A 186 -12.56 1.25 -1.53
N VAL A 187 -13.80 1.34 -2.02
CA VAL A 187 -14.12 1.86 -3.36
C VAL A 187 -13.81 3.34 -3.46
N ALA A 188 -14.12 4.14 -2.44
CA ALA A 188 -13.79 5.57 -2.43
C ALA A 188 -12.28 5.81 -2.52
N VAL A 189 -11.49 5.10 -1.70
CA VAL A 189 -10.02 5.18 -1.75
C VAL A 189 -9.49 4.69 -3.09
N TYR A 190 -10.05 3.60 -3.62
CA TYR A 190 -9.64 3.04 -4.90
C TYR A 190 -9.95 3.97 -6.09
N CYS A 191 -11.09 4.66 -6.09
CA CYS A 191 -11.41 5.68 -7.10
C CYS A 191 -10.43 6.85 -7.05
N VAL A 192 -10.02 7.27 -5.85
CA VAL A 192 -9.00 8.31 -5.68
C VAL A 192 -7.65 7.84 -6.21
N MET A 193 -7.23 6.61 -5.89
CA MET A 193 -5.99 6.03 -6.41
C MET A 193 -5.98 5.94 -7.94
N LEU A 194 -7.06 5.44 -8.55
CA LEU A 194 -7.21 5.39 -10.01
C LEU A 194 -7.15 6.76 -10.68
N GLY A 195 -7.59 7.83 -10.02
CA GLY A 195 -7.44 9.20 -10.52
C GLY A 195 -6.04 9.78 -10.31
N ALA A 196 -5.37 9.39 -9.21
CA ALA A 196 -4.05 9.87 -8.83
C ALA A 196 -2.91 9.20 -9.61
N ASP A 197 -3.01 7.91 -9.93
CA ASP A 197 -1.96 7.18 -10.65
C ASP A 197 -1.66 7.73 -12.07
N PRO A 198 -2.65 7.95 -12.96
CA PRO A 198 -2.37 8.52 -14.28
C PRO A 198 -1.87 9.96 -14.22
N THR A 199 -2.23 10.72 -13.18
CA THR A 199 -1.73 12.09 -12.98
C THR A 199 -0.30 12.08 -12.44
N ALA A 200 0.03 11.21 -11.48
CA ALA A 200 1.39 11.00 -10.98
C ALA A 200 2.33 10.46 -12.06
N MET A 201 1.85 9.54 -12.90
CA MET A 201 2.60 9.00 -14.04
C MET A 201 2.88 10.07 -15.09
N ARG A 202 1.89 10.90 -15.44
CA ARG A 202 2.09 12.06 -16.32
C ARG A 202 3.09 13.06 -15.74
N LEU A 203 3.00 13.37 -14.44
CA LEU A 203 3.93 14.27 -13.77
C LEU A 203 5.36 13.70 -13.71
N SER A 204 5.51 12.39 -13.50
CA SER A 204 6.83 11.73 -13.50
C SER A 204 7.46 11.71 -14.90
N VAL A 205 6.66 11.54 -15.95
CA VAL A 205 7.11 11.66 -17.36
C VAL A 205 7.45 13.12 -17.70
N SER A 206 6.65 14.09 -17.25
CA SER A 206 6.94 15.52 -17.46
C SER A 206 8.16 15.99 -16.67
N GLY A 207 8.37 15.50 -15.45
CA GLY A 207 9.53 15.82 -14.61
C GLY A 207 10.83 15.23 -15.15
N SER A 208 10.80 14.00 -15.69
CA SER A 208 11.96 13.41 -16.36
C SER A 208 12.32 14.12 -17.68
N LEU A 209 11.33 14.70 -18.39
CA LEU A 209 11.60 15.56 -19.55
C LEU A 209 12.21 16.91 -19.16
N LEU A 210 11.82 17.49 -18.03
CA LEU A 210 12.37 18.77 -17.53
C LEU A 210 13.77 18.67 -16.91
N LEU A 211 14.19 17.48 -16.45
CA LEU A 211 15.55 17.20 -16.00
C LEU A 211 16.49 16.80 -17.16
N SER A 212 15.97 16.73 -18.39
CA SER A 212 16.73 16.48 -19.62
C SER A 212 16.98 17.76 -20.45
N PRO A 213 17.42 18.88 -19.84
CA PRO A 213 18.34 19.75 -20.56
C PRO A 213 19.59 20.02 -19.72
N GLN A 214 20.75 19.95 -20.39
CA GLN A 214 22.03 20.60 -20.03
C GLN A 214 23.20 19.69 -19.61
N ASP A 215 23.46 18.61 -20.37
CA ASP A 215 24.75 17.88 -20.39
C ASP A 215 25.36 17.81 -21.82
N SER A 216 25.28 18.90 -22.59
CA SER A 216 25.91 18.98 -23.91
C SER A 216 26.60 20.32 -24.21
N SER A 217 27.07 21.03 -23.18
CA SER A 217 27.85 22.26 -23.38
C SER A 217 28.90 22.51 -22.30
N LEU A 218 29.85 21.58 -22.09
CA LEU A 218 31.15 21.88 -21.48
C LEU A 218 32.18 20.77 -21.73
N SER A 219 32.53 20.58 -23.01
CA SER A 219 33.81 19.99 -23.40
C SER A 219 34.67 21.14 -23.93
N LEU A 220 35.54 21.63 -23.04
CA LEU A 220 36.70 22.45 -23.37
C LEU A 220 37.87 21.50 -23.64
#